data_AF-A0A485ME73-F1
#
_entry.id   AF-A0A485ME73-F1
#
_cell.length_a   1.000
_cell.length_b   1.000
_cell.length_c   1.000
_cell.angle_alpha   90.00
_cell.angle_beta   90.00
_cell.angle_gamma   90.00
#
_symmetry.space_group_name_H-M   'P 1'
#
loop_
_entity.id
_entity.type
_entity.pdbx_description
1 polymer ?
#
loop_
_entity_poly.entity_id
_entity_poly.type
_entity_poly.pdbx_seq_one_letter_code
_entity_poly.pdbx_strand_id
1 'polypeptide(L)'
;MGVCCTALLVAVVARKLEFNKAEKHVHNFMMDIQYAKEMKESAARVLQEAWMFYKHTRRKERGAARRHQRRLLAAINRFRQVRLKHRKLREQVNSMVDISKMHMILCDLQLGLSSSHQALEKRMDALARKLDTLTELLSNALGPQQLPEPSQEAT
;
A
#
# COMPACT_ATOMS: atom_id res chain seq x y z
N MET A 1 20.36 -45.27 -5.34
CA MET A 1 19.06 -45.27 -4.62
C MET A 1 19.06 -44.37 -3.39
N GLY A 2 19.98 -44.54 -2.42
CA GLY A 2 19.95 -43.76 -1.16
C GLY A 2 20.04 -42.22 -1.29
N VAL A 3 20.94 -41.70 -2.13
CA VAL A 3 21.13 -40.24 -2.30
C VAL A 3 19.91 -39.56 -2.92
N CYS A 4 19.26 -40.20 -3.88
CA CYS A 4 18.04 -39.66 -4.50
C CYS A 4 16.88 -39.62 -3.49
N CYS A 5 16.76 -40.65 -2.64
CA CYS A 5 15.75 -40.69 -1.59
C CYS A 5 15.97 -39.62 -0.51
N THR A 6 17.23 -39.38 -0.11
CA THR A 6 17.53 -38.32 0.88
C THR A 6 17.28 -36.93 0.30
N ALA A 7 17.65 -36.68 -0.97
CA ALA A 7 17.35 -35.41 -1.64
C ALA A 7 15.85 -35.15 -1.74
N LEU A 8 15.06 -36.15 -2.10
CA LEU A 8 13.59 -36.06 -2.13
C LEU A 8 13.02 -35.79 -0.74
N LEU A 9 13.50 -36.50 0.29
CA LEU A 9 13.03 -36.34 1.66
C LEU A 9 13.30 -34.91 2.17
N VAL A 10 14.50 -34.38 1.96
CA VAL A 10 14.83 -32.99 2.34
C VAL A 10 13.92 -31.99 1.64
N ALA A 11 13.67 -32.16 0.33
CA ALA A 11 12.78 -31.28 -0.41
C ALA A 11 11.33 -31.33 0.10
N VAL A 12 10.82 -32.52 0.43
CA VAL A 12 9.47 -32.69 0.98
C VAL A 12 9.35 -32.08 2.37
N VAL A 13 10.32 -32.35 3.25
CA VAL A 13 10.34 -31.81 4.61
C VAL A 13 10.43 -30.28 4.59
N ALA A 14 11.30 -29.71 3.75
CA ALA A 14 11.41 -28.25 3.62
C ALA A 14 10.06 -27.60 3.26
N ARG A 15 9.35 -28.12 2.25
CA ARG A 15 8.03 -27.61 1.85
C ARG A 15 6.97 -27.74 2.94
N LYS A 16 7.02 -28.80 3.75
CA LYS A 16 6.05 -29.05 4.83
C LYS A 16 6.30 -28.18 6.07
N LEU A 17 7.51 -27.67 6.25
CA LEU A 17 7.87 -26.78 7.37
C LEU A 17 7.63 -25.30 7.06
N GLU A 18 7.51 -24.94 5.77
CA GLU A 18 7.20 -23.57 5.39
C GLU A 18 5.75 -23.21 5.71
N PHE A 19 5.56 -22.12 6.45
CA PHE A 19 4.21 -21.60 6.70
C PHE A 19 3.52 -21.19 5.41
N ASN A 20 2.22 -21.51 5.34
CA ASN A 20 1.34 -21.01 4.29
C ASN A 20 1.16 -19.49 4.43
N LYS A 21 0.73 -18.82 3.36
CA LYS A 21 0.48 -17.36 3.34
C LYS A 21 -0.48 -16.92 4.45
N ALA A 22 -1.57 -17.64 4.65
CA ALA A 22 -2.55 -17.34 5.71
C ALA A 22 -1.94 -17.49 7.12
N GLU A 23 -1.19 -18.57 7.35
CA GLU A 23 -0.49 -18.80 8.61
C GLU A 23 0.55 -17.70 8.89
N LYS A 24 1.30 -17.27 7.87
CA LYS A 24 2.24 -16.17 7.98
C LYS A 24 1.55 -14.86 8.37
N HIS A 25 0.38 -14.56 7.83
CA HIS A 25 -0.40 -13.39 8.23
C HIS A 25 -0.81 -13.46 9.71
N VAL A 26 -1.34 -14.59 10.16
CA VAL A 26 -1.74 -14.79 11.57
C VAL A 26 -0.53 -14.73 12.50
N HIS A 27 0.58 -15.37 12.12
CA HIS A 27 1.82 -15.36 12.88
C HIS A 27 2.37 -13.93 13.03
N ASN A 28 2.44 -13.17 11.95
CA ASN A 28 2.91 -11.79 12.01
C ASN A 28 1.98 -10.89 12.84
N PHE A 29 0.67 -11.10 12.76
CA PHE A 29 -0.30 -10.40 13.60
C PHE A 29 -0.09 -10.69 15.09
N MET A 30 0.10 -11.96 15.45
CA MET A 30 0.39 -12.37 16.82
C MET A 30 1.71 -11.76 17.33
N MET A 31 2.76 -11.78 16.51
CA MET A 31 4.04 -11.16 16.84
C MET A 31 3.94 -9.63 16.97
N ASP A 32 3.10 -8.96 16.18
CA ASP A 32 2.91 -7.50 16.26
C ASP A 32 2.27 -7.11 17.58
N ILE A 33 1.23 -7.84 18.01
CA ILE A 33 0.60 -7.64 19.33
C ILE A 33 1.62 -7.85 20.46
N GLN A 34 2.43 -8.92 20.36
CA GLN A 34 3.44 -9.22 21.37
C GLN A 34 4.50 -8.11 21.45
N TYR A 35 5.05 -7.68 20.32
CA TYR A 35 6.05 -6.61 20.31
C TYR A 35 5.47 -5.26 20.73
N ALA A 36 4.22 -4.96 20.40
CA ALA A 36 3.55 -3.75 20.88
C ALA A 36 3.43 -3.76 22.42
N LYS A 37 3.13 -4.91 23.02
CA LYS A 37 3.11 -5.08 24.49
C LYS A 37 4.52 -4.92 25.08
N GLU A 38 5.52 -5.60 24.53
CA GLU A 38 6.91 -5.50 24.99
C GLU A 38 7.48 -4.08 24.85
N MET A 39 7.10 -3.34 23.80
CA MET A 39 7.47 -1.94 23.60
C MET A 39 6.95 -1.07 24.75
N LYS A 40 5.67 -1.21 25.10
CA LYS A 40 5.06 -0.47 26.21
C LYS A 40 5.71 -0.82 27.54
N GLU A 41 5.94 -2.11 27.80
CA GLU A 41 6.59 -2.56 29.03
C GLU A 41 8.04 -2.03 29.14
N SER A 42 8.83 -2.17 28.07
CA SER A 42 10.21 -1.69 28.07
C SER A 42 10.30 -0.17 28.18
N ALA A 43 9.36 0.57 27.58
CA ALA A 43 9.27 2.02 27.75
C ALA A 43 8.96 2.40 29.21
N ALA A 44 8.01 1.70 29.84
CA ALA A 44 7.68 1.91 31.25
C ALA A 44 8.90 1.66 32.16
N ARG A 45 9.69 0.61 31.88
CA ARG A 45 10.96 0.34 32.60
C ARG A 45 11.98 1.47 32.45
N VAL A 46 12.12 2.04 31.25
CA VAL A 46 13.01 3.18 31.02
C VAL A 46 12.58 4.38 31.86
N LEU A 47 11.28 4.71 31.87
CA LEU A 47 10.75 5.81 32.67
C LEU A 47 10.92 5.57 34.18
N GLN A 48 10.66 4.34 34.63
CA GLN A 48 10.84 3.95 36.03
C GLN A 48 12.29 4.14 36.50
N GLU A 49 13.26 3.62 35.74
CA GLU A 49 14.67 3.73 36.10
C GLU A 49 15.20 5.17 35.94
N ALA A 50 14.69 5.94 34.99
CA ALA A 50 15.02 7.36 34.83
C ALA A 50 14.54 8.19 36.03
N TRP A 51 13.30 7.97 36.47
CA TRP A 51 12.77 8.61 37.67
C TRP A 51 13.55 8.23 38.92
N MET A 52 13.84 6.94 39.11
CA MET A 52 14.61 6.46 40.27
C MET A 52 16.04 7.00 40.25
N PHE A 53 16.67 7.09 39.09
CA PHE A 53 17.98 7.71 38.93
C PHE A 53 17.93 9.19 39.35
N TYR A 54 16.96 9.97 38.86
CA TYR A 54 16.77 11.37 39.24
C TYR A 54 16.57 11.53 40.76
N LYS A 55 15.67 10.74 41.34
CA LYS A 55 15.35 10.75 42.77
C LYS A 55 16.59 10.52 43.65
N HIS A 56 17.39 9.49 43.37
CA HIS A 56 18.56 9.15 44.18
C HIS A 56 19.74 10.10 43.94
N THR A 57 19.83 10.67 42.73
CA THR A 57 20.80 11.73 42.43
C THR A 57 20.49 12.98 43.27
N ARG A 58 19.21 13.39 43.35
CA ARG A 58 18.77 14.52 44.18
C ARG A 58 18.99 14.30 45.67
N ARG A 59 18.86 13.05 46.16
CA ARG A 59 19.15 12.66 47.56
C ARG A 59 20.63 12.50 47.88
N LYS A 60 21.54 12.73 46.91
CA LYS A 60 23.00 12.53 47.04
C LYS A 60 23.42 11.08 47.37
N GLU A 61 22.56 10.10 47.09
CA GLU A 61 22.81 8.68 47.34
C GLU A 61 23.63 8.04 46.20
N ARG A 62 24.94 8.28 46.18
CA ARG A 62 25.84 7.89 45.05
C ARG A 62 25.82 6.40 44.70
N GLY A 63 25.64 5.51 45.68
CA GLY A 63 25.58 4.06 45.46
C GLY A 63 24.31 3.63 44.72
N ALA A 64 23.15 4.12 45.17
CA ALA A 64 21.86 3.85 44.55
C ALA A 64 21.73 4.52 43.17
N ALA A 65 22.23 5.76 43.02
CA ALA A 65 22.25 6.47 41.75
C ALA A 65 23.03 5.69 40.67
N ARG A 66 24.23 5.17 40.99
CA ARG A 66 25.01 4.35 40.04
C ARG A 66 24.31 3.04 39.66
N ARG A 67 23.57 2.42 40.59
CA ARG A 67 22.77 1.21 40.30
C ARG A 67 21.63 1.52 39.32
N HIS A 68 20.85 2.57 39.59
CA HIS A 68 19.75 2.97 38.71
C HIS A 68 20.24 3.48 37.35
N GLN A 69 21.39 4.14 37.29
CA GLN A 69 22.02 4.52 36.01
C GLN A 69 22.35 3.31 35.14
N ARG A 70 22.96 2.25 35.71
CA ARG A 70 23.24 1.00 34.95
C ARG A 70 21.97 0.33 34.47
N ARG A 71 20.94 0.25 35.33
CA ARG A 71 19.63 -0.32 34.97
C ARG A 71 18.94 0.51 33.90
N LEU A 72 19.02 1.84 33.96
CA LEU A 72 18.49 2.73 32.94
C LEU A 72 19.16 2.49 31.58
N LEU A 73 20.50 2.41 31.53
CA LEU A 73 21.21 2.12 30.29
C LEU A 73 20.83 0.74 29.73
N ALA A 74 20.70 -0.28 30.58
CA ALA A 74 20.23 -1.60 30.18
C ALA A 74 18.78 -1.56 29.63
N ALA A 75 17.89 -0.82 30.29
CA ALA A 75 16.51 -0.63 29.85
C ALA A 75 16.42 0.12 28.51
N ILE A 76 17.24 1.15 28.29
CA ILE A 76 17.33 1.88 27.03
C ILE A 76 17.81 0.94 25.90
N ASN A 77 18.85 0.15 26.17
CA ASN A 77 19.36 -0.82 25.19
C ASN A 77 18.30 -1.87 24.85
N ARG A 78 17.60 -2.41 25.85
CA ARG A 78 16.48 -3.35 25.64
C ARG A 78 15.36 -2.71 24.81
N PHE A 79 14.95 -1.49 25.15
CA PHE A 79 13.92 -0.75 24.40
C PHE A 79 14.32 -0.56 22.93
N ARG A 80 15.58 -0.19 22.67
CA ARG A 80 16.11 -0.07 21.30
C ARG A 80 16.03 -1.39 20.54
N GLN A 81 16.40 -2.50 21.17
CA GLN A 81 16.33 -3.83 20.55
C GLN A 81 14.89 -4.23 20.21
N VAL A 82 13.96 -4.07 21.16
CA VAL A 82 12.53 -4.37 20.93
C VAL A 82 11.97 -3.49 19.80
N ARG A 83 12.30 -2.18 19.80
CA ARG A 83 11.88 -1.25 18.74
C ARG A 83 12.38 -1.67 17.36
N LEU A 84 13.63 -2.12 17.26
CA LEU A 84 14.19 -2.61 16.00
C LEU A 84 13.50 -3.90 15.53
N LYS A 85 13.25 -4.86 16.44
CA LYS A 85 12.51 -6.09 16.12
C LYS A 85 11.10 -5.79 15.63
N HIS A 86 10.38 -4.91 16.33
CA HIS A 86 9.05 -4.46 15.94
C HIS A 86 9.05 -3.78 14.57
N ARG A 87 10.06 -2.95 14.27
CA ARG A 87 10.20 -2.30 12.95
C ARG A 87 10.42 -3.32 11.84
N LYS A 88 11.32 -4.28 12.03
CA LYS A 88 11.59 -5.35 11.06
C LYS A 88 10.34 -6.18 10.75
N LEU A 89 9.57 -6.54 11.78
CA LEU A 89 8.30 -7.23 11.59
C LEU A 89 7.33 -6.41 10.73
N ARG A 90 7.20 -5.10 11.00
CA ARG A 90 6.34 -4.20 10.22
C ARG A 90 6.78 -4.11 8.76
N GLU A 91 8.08 -4.03 8.50
CA GLU A 91 8.62 -4.05 7.15
C GLU A 91 8.29 -5.36 6.42
N GLN A 92 8.37 -6.51 7.11
CA GLN A 92 7.97 -7.82 6.58
C GLN A 92 6.45 -7.92 6.32
N VAL A 93 5.62 -7.32 7.16
CA VAL A 93 4.16 -7.25 6.94
C VAL A 93 3.84 -6.37 5.74
N ASN A 94 4.52 -5.23 5.58
CA ASN A 94 4.34 -4.37 4.42
C ASN A 94 4.65 -5.13 3.13
N SER A 95 5.83 -5.76 3.03
CA SER A 95 6.21 -6.51 1.82
C SER A 95 5.23 -7.63 1.46
N MET A 96 4.58 -8.26 2.44
CA MET A 96 3.59 -9.31 2.22
C MET A 96 2.27 -8.80 1.60
N VAL A 97 1.92 -7.54 1.83
CA VAL A 97 0.65 -6.91 1.40
C VAL A 97 0.86 -5.96 0.22
N ASP A 98 2.10 -5.66 -0.18
CA ASP A 98 2.42 -4.68 -1.22
C ASP A 98 1.76 -5.02 -2.57
N ILE A 99 1.71 -6.29 -2.99
CA ILE A 99 1.01 -6.69 -4.22
C ILE A 99 -0.49 -6.40 -4.12
N SER A 100 -1.11 -6.72 -2.98
CA SER A 100 -2.54 -6.45 -2.77
C SER A 100 -2.84 -4.95 -2.75
N LYS A 101 -1.95 -4.13 -2.16
CA LYS A 101 -2.06 -2.66 -2.21
C LYS A 101 -1.89 -2.14 -3.63
N MET A 102 -0.96 -2.69 -4.41
CA MET A 102 -0.80 -2.34 -5.82
C MET A 102 -2.07 -2.65 -6.63
N HIS A 103 -2.67 -3.82 -6.44
CA HIS A 103 -3.95 -4.14 -7.09
C HIS A 103 -5.06 -3.17 -6.70
N MET A 104 -5.18 -2.81 -5.42
CA MET A 104 -6.16 -1.82 -4.95
C MET A 104 -5.98 -0.47 -5.63
N ILE A 105 -4.74 0.06 -5.65
CA ILE A 105 -4.41 1.32 -6.33
C ILE A 105 -4.71 1.24 -7.83
N LEU A 106 -4.38 0.12 -8.47
CA LEU A 106 -4.62 -0.08 -9.89
C LEU A 106 -6.12 -0.10 -10.22
N CYS A 107 -6.94 -0.75 -9.39
CA CYS A 107 -8.39 -0.73 -9.53
C CYS A 107 -8.95 0.70 -9.41
N ASP A 108 -8.49 1.46 -8.43
CA ASP A 108 -8.93 2.86 -8.24
C ASP A 108 -8.55 3.74 -9.45
N LEU A 109 -7.33 3.58 -9.97
CA LEU A 109 -6.86 4.27 -11.17
C LEU A 109 -7.67 3.88 -12.41
N GLN A 110 -7.98 2.60 -12.58
CA GLN A 110 -8.78 2.12 -13.70
C GLN A 110 -10.20 2.71 -13.66
N LEU A 111 -10.83 2.75 -12.49
CA LEU A 111 -12.14 3.39 -12.31
C LEU A 111 -12.09 4.88 -12.67
N GLY A 112 -11.07 5.60 -12.18
CA GLY A 112 -10.85 7.00 -12.53
C GLY A 112 -10.66 7.21 -14.04
N LEU A 113 -9.84 6.37 -14.67
CA LEU A 113 -9.58 6.44 -16.11
C LEU A 113 -10.86 6.18 -16.92
N SER A 114 -11.63 5.14 -16.59
CA SER A 114 -12.91 4.83 -17.25
C SER A 114 -13.90 5.98 -17.13
N SER A 115 -13.98 6.62 -15.96
CA SER A 115 -14.86 7.79 -15.77
C SER A 115 -14.45 8.98 -16.66
N SER A 116 -13.14 9.23 -16.77
CA SER A 116 -12.61 10.27 -17.66
C SER A 116 -12.83 9.94 -19.13
N HIS A 117 -12.65 8.67 -19.51
CA HIS A 117 -12.90 8.18 -20.87
C HIS A 117 -14.36 8.41 -21.25
N GLN A 118 -15.31 8.05 -20.37
CA GLN A 118 -16.73 8.26 -20.63
C GLN A 118 -17.09 9.75 -20.73
N ALA A 119 -16.46 10.61 -19.94
CA ALA A 119 -16.65 12.06 -20.05
C ALA A 119 -16.10 12.60 -21.38
N LEU A 120 -14.99 12.05 -21.86
CA LEU A 120 -14.39 12.42 -23.15
C LEU A 120 -15.27 11.97 -24.32
N GLU A 121 -15.78 10.74 -24.31
CA GLU A 121 -16.73 10.22 -25.31
C GLU A 121 -17.95 11.13 -25.42
N LYS A 122 -18.57 11.50 -24.29
CA LYS A 122 -19.72 12.42 -24.29
C LYS A 122 -19.40 13.77 -24.93
N ARG A 123 -18.19 14.30 -24.72
CA ARG A 123 -17.75 15.56 -25.35
C ARG A 123 -17.52 15.38 -26.85
N MET A 124 -16.95 14.24 -27.26
CA MET A 124 -16.74 13.90 -28.66
C MET A 124 -18.07 13.75 -29.40
N ASP A 125 -19.05 13.05 -28.81
CA ASP A 125 -20.40 12.92 -29.37
C ASP A 125 -21.09 14.29 -29.51
N ALA A 126 -20.94 15.16 -28.51
CA ALA A 126 -21.49 16.51 -28.57
C ALA A 126 -20.83 17.36 -29.68
N LEU A 127 -19.53 17.18 -29.91
CA LEU A 127 -18.82 17.83 -31.01
C LEU A 127 -19.25 17.27 -32.37
N ALA A 128 -19.39 15.95 -32.50
CA ALA A 128 -19.86 15.30 -33.72
C ALA A 128 -21.24 15.84 -34.13
N ARG A 129 -22.19 15.90 -33.19
CA ARG A 129 -23.53 16.48 -33.44
C ARG A 129 -23.46 17.95 -33.90
N LYS A 130 -22.58 18.76 -33.30
CA LYS A 130 -22.39 20.15 -33.72
C LYS A 130 -21.83 20.25 -35.15
N LEU A 131 -20.91 19.36 -35.52
CA LEU A 131 -20.39 19.29 -36.89
C LEU A 131 -21.47 18.88 -37.89
N ASP A 132 -22.32 17.90 -37.54
CA ASP A 132 -23.44 17.48 -38.39
C ASP A 132 -24.40 18.64 -38.64
N THR A 133 -24.78 19.37 -37.59
CA THR A 133 -25.65 20.55 -37.73
C THR A 133 -25.02 21.65 -38.59
N LEU A 134 -23.70 21.86 -38.49
CA LEU A 134 -23.00 22.84 -39.32
C LEU A 134 -22.96 22.39 -40.78
N THR A 135 -22.77 21.10 -41.02
CA THR A 135 -22.76 20.50 -42.37
C THR A 135 -24.14 20.61 -43.01
N GLU A 136 -25.21 20.35 -42.27
CA GLU A 136 -26.59 20.49 -42.73
C GLU A 136 -26.93 21.96 -43.04
N LEU A 137 -26.53 22.89 -42.18
CA LEU A 137 -26.70 24.33 -42.43
C LEU A 137 -25.94 24.81 -43.68
N LEU A 138 -24.71 24.33 -43.88
CA LEU A 138 -23.93 24.61 -45.09
C LEU A 138 -24.60 24.04 -46.34
N SER A 139 -25.08 22.81 -46.27
CA SER A 139 -25.79 22.15 -47.37
C SER A 139 -27.06 22.91 -47.77
N ASN A 140 -27.81 23.39 -46.78
CA ASN A 140 -29.00 24.22 -46.98
C ASN A 140 -28.66 25.61 -47.53
N ALA A 141 -27.53 26.19 -47.12
CA ALA A 141 -27.04 27.45 -47.67
C ALA A 141 -26.49 27.32 -49.10
N LEU A 142 -26.03 26.12 -49.49
CA LEU A 142 -25.52 25.79 -50.83
C LEU A 142 -26.59 25.17 -51.77
N GLY A 143 -27.89 25.32 -51.47
CA GLY A 143 -28.99 24.77 -52.27
C GLY A 143 -28.86 24.99 -53.80
N PRO A 144 -29.47 24.10 -54.60
CA PRO A 144 -28.97 23.63 -55.91
C PRO A 144 -28.83 24.73 -56.96
N GLN A 145 -27.66 24.77 -57.60
CA GLN A 145 -27.47 25.49 -58.87
C GLN A 145 -28.34 24.82 -59.93
N GLN A 146 -29.55 25.36 -60.18
CA GLN A 146 -30.45 24.89 -61.23
C GLN A 146 -29.75 24.99 -62.60
N LEU A 147 -29.46 23.84 -63.19
CA LEU A 147 -29.22 23.69 -64.62
C LEU A 147 -30.58 23.83 -65.34
N PRO A 148 -30.76 24.70 -66.33
CA PRO A 148 -32.03 24.78 -67.06
C PRO A 148 -32.13 23.58 -68.01
N GLU A 149 -33.13 22.72 -67.81
CA GLU A 149 -33.56 21.71 -68.79
C GLU A 149 -34.14 22.41 -70.04
N PRO A 150 -33.89 21.91 -71.26
CA PRO A 150 -34.37 22.53 -72.48
C PRO A 150 -35.87 22.27 -72.70
N SER A 151 -36.58 23.34 -73.02
CA SER A 151 -37.99 23.38 -73.36
C SER A 151 -38.36 22.37 -74.44
N GLN A 152 -39.33 21.50 -74.15
CA GLN A 152 -40.13 20.85 -75.18
C GLN A 152 -41.28 21.80 -75.56
N GLU A 153 -41.20 22.41 -76.73
CA GLU A 153 -42.32 23.07 -77.41
C GLU A 153 -42.60 22.37 -78.75
N ALA A 154 -43.90 22.30 -79.05
CA ALA A 154 -44.57 21.46 -80.03
C ALA A 154 -44.27 21.76 -81.51
N THR A 155 -44.17 20.73 -82.35
CA THR A 155 -45.10 20.35 -83.45
C THR A 155 -44.52 19.21 -84.28
#